data_AF-H0GCY9-F1
#
_entry.id   AF-H0GCY9-F1
#
_cell.length_a   1.000
_cell.length_b   1.000
_cell.length_c   1.000
_cell.angle_alpha   90.00
_cell.angle_beta   90.00
_cell.angle_gamma   90.00
#
_symmetry.space_group_name_H-M   'P 1'
#
loop_
_entity.id
_entity.type
_entity.pdbx_description
1 polymer ?
#
loop_
_entity_poly.entity_id
_entity_poly.type
_entity_poly.pdbx_seq_one_letter_code
_entity_poly.pdbx_strand_id
1 'polypeptide(L)'
;MRGLVGIGVGAEYPTSTLSANESANEYTTTKRGGILVMVTNLPLAFGGPFATIIFLIVYKICSGTKHLEAIWRTVFAIRCFWPLSVFYFRWKTATTEVYEKGRIKRNIPYFLALKFYWKRLLGTCGTWFMYDFVTFPNGIFSSTIISSVIKDQNDLVKVAEWNLLLGVLAVLGVPIGAYLSDRIGRKYTLMFGFSGYIIFGLIIGCAYDQLKKITPLFIIFYAFMNMLGNAGPGDMLGVISSEASATAVRGVFYGLSAVTGKIGSVVGVECFQPIRDNLGARWTFIIAAICGLIGIIITYFFVPHSLESDLMKQDVEFHNYLVSNGWTGKMGFDETDEESMVRTIEVEENGTNCSKKNAEIISVRQVDQS
;
A
#
# COMPACT_ATOMS: atom_id res chain seq x y z
N MET A 1 -1.37 23.44 -10.11
CA MET A 1 -0.46 22.37 -10.60
C MET A 1 -0.38 21.16 -9.66
N ARG A 2 -0.18 21.33 -8.35
CA ARG A 2 -0.08 20.19 -7.40
C ARG A 2 -1.32 19.27 -7.38
N GLY A 3 -2.53 19.82 -7.53
CA GLY A 3 -3.76 19.03 -7.62
C GLY A 3 -3.81 18.09 -8.83
N LEU A 4 -3.37 18.53 -10.02
CA LEU A 4 -3.31 17.70 -11.23
C LEU A 4 -2.31 16.55 -11.07
N VAL A 5 -1.16 16.82 -10.46
CA VAL A 5 -0.17 15.77 -10.12
C VAL A 5 -0.78 14.76 -9.14
N GLY A 6 -1.55 15.24 -8.16
CA GLY A 6 -2.27 14.39 -7.21
C GLY A 6 -3.27 13.44 -7.89
N ILE A 7 -4.02 13.92 -8.89
CA ILE A 7 -4.94 13.08 -9.67
C ILE A 7 -4.17 11.99 -10.42
N GLY A 8 -3.05 12.35 -11.07
CA GLY A 8 -2.21 11.39 -11.79
C GLY A 8 -1.66 10.30 -10.87
N VAL A 9 -1.07 10.68 -9.74
CA VAL A 9 -0.54 9.74 -8.73
C VAL A 9 -1.67 8.87 -8.15
N GLY A 10 -2.84 9.46 -7.89
CA GLY A 10 -4.00 8.75 -7.34
C GLY A 10 -4.62 7.73 -8.30
N ALA A 11 -4.51 7.92 -9.61
CA ALA A 11 -4.94 6.95 -10.62
C ALA A 11 -3.90 5.82 -10.81
N GLU A 12 -2.62 6.18 -10.81
CA GLU A 12 -1.52 5.25 -11.02
C GLU A 12 -1.35 4.28 -9.85
N TYR A 13 -1.46 4.77 -8.62
CA TYR A 13 -1.21 4.00 -7.39
C TYR A 13 -2.07 2.73 -7.24
N PRO A 14 -3.42 2.79 -7.33
CA PRO A 14 -4.24 1.59 -7.25
C PRO A 14 -4.12 0.69 -8.49
N THR A 15 -3.98 1.27 -9.68
CA THR A 15 -3.91 0.48 -10.92
C THR A 15 -2.63 -0.34 -11.02
N SER A 16 -1.49 0.27 -10.69
CA SER A 16 -0.18 -0.41 -10.67
C SER A 16 -0.08 -1.49 -9.61
N THR A 17 -0.66 -1.27 -8.42
CA THR A 17 -0.66 -2.27 -7.35
C THR A 17 -1.51 -3.48 -7.72
N LEU A 18 -2.69 -3.25 -8.32
CA LEU A 18 -3.57 -4.33 -8.76
C LEU A 18 -2.94 -5.14 -9.91
N SER A 19 -2.39 -4.46 -10.92
CA SER A 19 -1.71 -5.13 -12.03
C SER A 19 -0.50 -5.93 -11.54
N ALA A 20 0.29 -5.38 -10.61
CA ALA A 20 1.43 -6.09 -10.04
C ALA A 20 0.99 -7.30 -9.21
N ASN A 21 -0.13 -7.21 -8.48
CA ASN A 21 -0.66 -8.34 -7.71
C ASN A 21 -1.16 -9.46 -8.64
N GLU A 22 -1.90 -9.11 -9.69
CA GLU A 22 -2.37 -10.07 -10.69
C GLU A 22 -1.21 -10.75 -11.42
N SER A 23 -0.21 -10.00 -11.89
CA SER A 23 0.97 -10.58 -12.52
C SER A 23 1.76 -11.45 -11.54
N ALA A 24 1.94 -11.03 -10.29
CA ALA A 24 2.65 -11.84 -9.29
C ALA A 24 1.93 -13.19 -9.02
N ASN A 25 0.60 -13.23 -9.17
CA ASN A 25 -0.19 -14.43 -9.04
C ASN A 25 0.07 -15.46 -10.17
N GLU A 26 0.46 -15.02 -11.37
CA GLU A 26 0.81 -15.91 -12.49
C GLU A 26 2.19 -16.57 -12.28
N TYR A 27 3.12 -15.89 -11.60
CA TYR A 27 4.51 -16.37 -11.47
C TYR A 27 4.77 -17.23 -10.23
N THR A 28 4.18 -16.92 -9.06
CA THR A 28 4.46 -17.67 -7.81
C THR A 28 3.35 -17.50 -6.77
N THR A 29 2.81 -18.61 -6.28
CA THR A 29 1.76 -18.62 -5.24
C THR A 29 2.27 -18.51 -3.81
N THR A 30 3.56 -18.75 -3.55
CA THR A 30 4.16 -18.90 -2.20
C THR A 30 5.02 -17.72 -1.71
N LYS A 31 5.36 -16.75 -2.57
CA LYS A 31 6.16 -15.55 -2.22
C LYS A 31 5.55 -14.28 -2.80
N ARG A 32 4.22 -14.29 -3.00
CA ARG A 32 3.54 -13.23 -3.76
C ARG A 32 3.62 -11.89 -3.03
N GLY A 33 3.45 -11.91 -1.71
CA GLY A 33 3.48 -10.72 -0.86
C GLY A 33 4.80 -9.98 -0.95
N GLY A 34 5.92 -10.69 -0.71
CA GLY A 34 7.25 -10.12 -0.81
C GLY A 34 7.58 -9.53 -2.19
N ILE A 35 7.23 -10.23 -3.28
CA ILE A 35 7.46 -9.74 -4.65
C ILE A 35 6.64 -8.47 -4.91
N LEU A 36 5.36 -8.46 -4.54
CA LEU A 36 4.47 -7.31 -4.72
C LEU A 36 5.03 -6.08 -4.00
N VAL A 37 5.51 -6.24 -2.77
CA VAL A 37 6.14 -5.17 -1.98
C VAL A 37 7.39 -4.63 -2.67
N MET A 38 8.26 -5.51 -3.17
CA MET A 38 9.49 -5.10 -3.86
C MET A 38 9.23 -4.35 -5.16
N VAL A 39 8.14 -4.66 -5.87
CA VAL A 39 7.81 -3.98 -7.14
C VAL A 39 7.07 -2.66 -6.91
N THR A 40 6.27 -2.56 -5.85
CA THR A 40 5.40 -1.39 -5.62
C THR A 40 5.95 -0.44 -4.56
N ASN A 41 6.26 -0.94 -3.36
CA ASN A 41 6.63 -0.11 -2.21
C ASN A 41 8.12 0.26 -2.20
N LEU A 42 9.01 -0.55 -2.77
CA LEU A 42 10.43 -0.19 -2.84
C LEU A 42 10.67 1.06 -3.71
N PRO A 43 10.12 1.18 -4.94
CA PRO A 43 10.21 2.42 -5.71
C PRO A 43 9.55 3.61 -4.99
N LEU A 44 8.43 3.38 -4.29
CA LEU A 44 7.73 4.40 -3.51
C LEU A 44 8.62 4.97 -2.39
N ALA A 45 9.24 4.10 -1.59
CA ALA A 45 10.11 4.48 -0.49
C ALA A 45 11.43 5.10 -0.98
N PHE A 46 11.97 4.59 -2.09
CA PHE A 46 13.20 5.09 -2.70
C PHE A 46 13.06 6.50 -3.29
N GLY A 47 11.84 6.91 -3.67
CA GLY A 47 11.57 8.22 -4.26
C GLY A 47 12.02 9.41 -3.37
N GLY A 48 11.87 9.31 -2.05
CA GLY A 48 12.28 10.35 -1.10
C GLY A 48 13.80 10.60 -1.06
N PRO A 49 14.63 9.58 -0.73
CA PRO A 49 16.08 9.69 -0.80
C PRO A 49 16.57 10.07 -2.20
N PHE A 50 16.01 9.47 -3.25
CA PHE A 50 16.39 9.77 -4.63
C PHE A 50 16.15 11.24 -4.99
N ALA A 51 15.00 11.82 -4.59
CA ALA A 51 14.73 13.23 -4.77
C ALA A 51 15.71 14.13 -3.99
N THR A 52 16.13 13.70 -2.80
CA THR A 52 17.11 14.42 -1.97
C THR A 52 18.52 14.38 -2.60
N ILE A 53 18.92 13.25 -3.19
CA ILE A 53 20.18 13.12 -3.94
C ILE A 53 20.20 14.08 -5.13
N ILE A 54 19.14 14.09 -5.94
CA ILE A 54 19.03 15.01 -7.09
C ILE A 54 19.11 16.46 -6.61
N PHE A 55 18.41 16.80 -5.52
CA PHE A 55 18.47 18.14 -4.95
C PHE A 55 19.90 18.54 -4.56
N LEU A 56 20.64 17.68 -3.86
CA LEU A 56 22.03 17.94 -3.45
C LEU A 56 22.96 18.12 -4.66
N ILE A 57 22.80 17.32 -5.71
CA ILE A 57 23.58 17.44 -6.96
C ILE A 57 23.31 18.79 -7.63
N VAL A 58 22.04 19.15 -7.83
CA VAL A 58 21.66 20.42 -8.48
C VAL A 58 22.11 21.61 -7.63
N TYR A 59 21.97 21.52 -6.30
CA TYR A 59 22.40 22.57 -5.37
C TYR A 59 23.91 22.84 -5.48
N LYS A 60 24.73 21.79 -5.60
CA LYS A 60 26.18 21.91 -5.77
C LYS A 60 26.56 22.51 -7.12
N ILE A 61 25.85 22.14 -8.20
CA ILE A 61 26.09 22.67 -9.55
C ILE A 61 25.74 24.16 -9.64
N CYS A 62 24.62 24.59 -9.04
CA CYS A 62 24.16 25.98 -9.08
C CYS A 62 24.92 26.93 -8.14
N SER A 63 26.07 26.52 -7.60
CA SER A 63 26.92 27.35 -6.72
C SER A 63 26.19 27.91 -5.49
N GLY A 64 25.32 27.11 -4.87
CA GLY A 64 24.65 27.42 -3.61
C GLY A 64 23.43 28.34 -3.72
N THR A 65 23.24 29.23 -2.73
CA THR A 65 22.01 30.01 -2.54
C THR A 65 21.77 31.12 -3.56
N LYS A 66 22.73 31.42 -4.44
CA LYS A 66 22.64 32.56 -5.38
C LYS A 66 21.50 32.40 -6.42
N HIS A 67 21.09 31.17 -6.73
CA HIS A 67 20.07 30.89 -7.75
C HIS A 67 19.00 29.89 -7.26
N LEU A 68 18.35 30.16 -6.13
CA LEU A 68 17.25 29.35 -5.60
C LEU A 68 16.13 29.09 -6.63
N GLU A 69 15.80 30.09 -7.48
CA GLU A 69 14.79 29.91 -8.53
C GLU A 69 15.21 28.91 -9.61
N ALA A 70 16.48 28.92 -10.01
CA ALA A 70 16.99 27.97 -10.99
C ALA A 70 16.98 26.55 -10.42
N ILE A 71 17.34 26.40 -9.14
CA ILE A 71 17.41 25.09 -8.46
C ILE A 71 16.06 24.38 -8.49
N TRP A 72 14.98 25.02 -8.01
CA TRP A 72 13.68 24.33 -7.95
C TRP A 72 13.15 24.04 -9.36
N ARG A 73 13.32 24.95 -10.33
CA ARG A 73 12.88 24.73 -11.72
C ARG A 73 13.59 23.55 -12.36
N THR A 74 14.90 23.44 -12.20
CA THR A 74 15.70 22.33 -12.72
C THR A 74 15.32 21.00 -12.06
N VAL A 75 15.14 21.00 -10.74
CA VAL A 75 14.68 19.80 -10.02
C VAL A 75 13.29 19.36 -10.50
N PHE A 76 12.37 20.29 -10.75
CA PHE A 76 11.05 19.98 -11.32
C PHE A 76 11.14 19.46 -12.76
N ALA A 77 12.01 20.03 -13.59
CA ALA A 77 12.20 19.60 -14.97
C ALA A 77 12.75 18.17 -15.05
N ILE A 78 13.75 17.83 -14.22
CA ILE A 78 14.33 16.48 -14.15
C ILE A 78 13.26 15.44 -13.75
N ARG A 79 12.34 15.81 -12.86
CA ARG A 79 11.25 14.91 -12.42
C ARG A 79 10.31 14.51 -13.55
N CYS A 80 10.14 15.32 -14.59
CA CYS A 80 9.28 15.00 -15.72
C CYS A 80 9.77 13.82 -16.56
N PHE A 81 11.06 13.46 -16.47
CA PHE A 81 11.64 12.36 -17.23
C PHE A 81 11.01 10.99 -16.88
N TRP A 82 10.76 10.72 -15.60
CA TRP A 82 10.29 9.41 -15.14
C TRP A 82 8.83 9.10 -15.51
N PRO A 83 7.87 10.03 -15.35
CA PRO A 83 6.50 9.79 -15.83
C PRO A 83 6.45 9.56 -17.35
N LEU A 84 7.32 10.22 -18.12
CA LEU A 84 7.38 10.03 -19.58
C LEU A 84 7.88 8.63 -19.96
N SER A 85 8.86 8.08 -19.24
CA SER A 85 9.31 6.71 -19.48
C SER A 85 8.22 5.69 -19.12
N VAL A 86 7.53 5.88 -17.99
CA VAL A 86 6.39 5.04 -17.60
C VAL A 86 5.26 5.11 -18.62
N PHE A 87 4.95 6.29 -19.14
CA PHE A 87 3.93 6.45 -20.19
C PHE A 87 4.28 5.64 -21.45
N TYR A 88 5.54 5.66 -21.88
CA TYR A 88 6.01 4.87 -23.03
C TYR A 88 5.86 3.35 -22.79
N PHE A 89 6.23 2.86 -21.60
CA PHE A 89 6.07 1.44 -21.28
C PHE A 89 4.62 1.02 -21.13
N ARG A 90 3.79 1.85 -20.48
CA ARG A 90 2.35 1.60 -20.30
C ARG A 90 1.59 1.54 -21.61
N TRP A 91 2.00 2.34 -22.60
CA TRP A 91 1.42 2.26 -23.95
C TRP A 91 1.59 0.87 -24.59
N LYS A 92 2.60 0.11 -24.18
CA LYS A 92 2.93 -1.22 -24.75
C LYS A 92 2.44 -2.39 -23.90
N THR A 93 1.87 -2.17 -22.73
CA THR A 93 1.41 -3.24 -21.83
C THR A 93 0.02 -3.73 -22.22
N ALA A 94 -0.11 -5.03 -22.51
CA ALA A 94 -1.39 -5.71 -22.73
C ALA A 94 -2.06 -6.08 -21.39
N THR A 95 -3.39 -6.18 -21.36
CA THR A 95 -4.19 -6.60 -20.20
C THR A 95 -3.91 -8.07 -19.81
N THR A 96 -3.88 -8.36 -18.51
CA THR A 96 -3.63 -9.69 -17.90
C THR A 96 -4.78 -10.67 -18.14
N GLU A 97 -4.48 -11.95 -18.36
CA GLU A 97 -5.50 -13.00 -18.55
C GLU A 97 -6.38 -13.21 -17.31
N VAL A 98 -5.82 -12.99 -16.11
CA VAL A 98 -6.53 -13.12 -14.83
C VAL A 98 -7.66 -12.08 -14.71
N TYR A 99 -7.47 -10.87 -15.24
CA TYR A 99 -8.52 -9.84 -15.28
C TYR A 99 -9.65 -10.25 -16.24
N GLU A 100 -9.33 -10.85 -17.39
CA GLU A 100 -10.36 -11.33 -18.31
C GLU A 100 -11.17 -12.50 -17.73
N LYS A 101 -10.50 -13.45 -17.05
CA LYS A 101 -11.10 -14.63 -16.41
C LYS A 101 -11.90 -14.32 -15.15
N GLY A 102 -11.58 -13.26 -14.41
CA GLY A 102 -12.26 -12.89 -13.15
C GLY A 102 -13.32 -11.79 -13.24
N ARG A 103 -13.50 -11.16 -14.41
CA ARG A 103 -14.38 -9.98 -14.57
C ARG A 103 -15.85 -10.37 -14.58
N ILE A 104 -16.62 -9.85 -13.61
CA ILE A 104 -18.08 -9.83 -13.70
C ILE A 104 -18.49 -8.79 -14.75
N LYS A 105 -18.98 -9.24 -15.90
CA LYS A 105 -19.37 -8.36 -17.02
C LYS A 105 -20.72 -7.63 -16.78
N ARG A 106 -21.58 -8.07 -15.83
CA ARG A 106 -22.91 -7.45 -15.58
C ARG A 106 -23.46 -7.68 -14.14
N ASN A 107 -24.10 -6.66 -13.57
CA ASN A 107 -24.79 -6.65 -12.26
C ASN A 107 -23.97 -7.14 -11.05
N ILE A 108 -22.98 -6.36 -10.63
CA ILE A 108 -22.24 -6.59 -9.38
C ILE A 108 -23.13 -6.17 -8.18
N PRO A 109 -23.48 -7.09 -7.26
CA PRO A 109 -24.30 -6.77 -6.10
C PRO A 109 -23.44 -6.12 -5.00
N TYR A 110 -23.12 -4.83 -5.16
CA TYR A 110 -22.25 -4.07 -4.25
C TYR A 110 -22.71 -4.08 -2.78
N PHE A 111 -24.03 -4.03 -2.54
CA PHE A 111 -24.57 -4.04 -1.19
C PHE A 111 -24.33 -5.39 -0.49
N LEU A 112 -24.46 -6.48 -1.23
CA LEU A 112 -24.25 -7.83 -0.71
C LEU A 112 -22.75 -8.08 -0.46
N ALA A 113 -21.90 -7.60 -1.39
CA ALA A 113 -20.45 -7.60 -1.22
C ALA A 113 -20.02 -6.79 0.02
N LEU A 114 -20.57 -5.60 0.22
CA LEU A 114 -20.28 -4.79 1.38
C LEU A 114 -20.68 -5.51 2.68
N LYS A 115 -21.87 -6.12 2.74
CA LYS A 115 -22.35 -6.88 3.91
C LYS A 115 -21.47 -8.09 4.22
N PHE A 116 -20.87 -8.73 3.22
CA PHE A 116 -19.96 -9.84 3.43
C PHE A 116 -18.59 -9.37 3.95
N TYR A 117 -18.04 -8.30 3.36
CA TYR A 117 -16.66 -7.86 3.61
C TYR A 117 -16.51 -6.70 4.61
N TRP A 118 -17.59 -6.16 5.19
CA TRP A 118 -17.55 -4.94 6.02
C TRP A 118 -16.51 -4.97 7.15
N LYS A 119 -16.32 -6.10 7.85
CA LYS A 119 -15.31 -6.22 8.92
C LYS A 119 -13.89 -6.08 8.37
N ARG A 120 -13.60 -6.76 7.26
CA ARG A 120 -12.29 -6.72 6.60
C ARG A 120 -12.01 -5.32 6.06
N LEU A 121 -13.03 -4.72 5.42
CA LEU A 121 -12.97 -3.38 4.87
C LEU A 121 -12.76 -2.31 5.95
N LEU A 122 -13.44 -2.42 7.10
CA LEU A 122 -13.23 -1.51 8.23
C LEU A 122 -11.81 -1.64 8.78
N GLY A 123 -11.28 -2.87 8.84
CA GLY A 123 -9.89 -3.13 9.22
C GLY A 123 -8.89 -2.48 8.26
N THR A 124 -9.01 -2.72 6.96
CA THR A 124 -8.09 -2.15 5.97
C THR A 124 -8.19 -0.63 5.90
N CYS A 125 -9.40 -0.07 5.86
CA CYS A 125 -9.62 1.38 5.83
C CYS A 125 -9.11 2.05 7.11
N GLY A 126 -9.44 1.51 8.28
CA GLY A 126 -9.06 2.08 9.58
C GLY A 126 -7.56 2.05 9.80
N THR A 127 -6.91 0.92 9.50
CA THR A 127 -5.45 0.81 9.64
C THR A 127 -4.71 1.69 8.63
N TRP A 128 -5.19 1.79 7.39
CA TRP A 128 -4.59 2.66 6.38
C TRP A 128 -4.74 4.13 6.75
N PHE A 129 -5.91 4.54 7.26
CA PHE A 129 -6.12 5.88 7.79
C PHE A 129 -5.12 6.23 8.90
N MET A 130 -4.97 5.36 9.90
CA MET A 130 -4.08 5.60 11.04
C MET A 130 -2.61 5.71 10.61
N TYR A 131 -2.20 4.89 9.65
CA TYR A 131 -0.84 4.96 9.10
C TYR A 131 -0.62 6.24 8.30
N ASP A 132 -1.48 6.55 7.33
CA ASP A 132 -1.32 7.72 6.46
C ASP A 132 -1.44 9.03 7.27
N PHE A 133 -2.25 9.07 8.33
CA PHE A 133 -2.34 10.20 9.27
C PHE A 133 -0.98 10.57 9.89
N VAL A 134 -0.11 9.58 10.12
CA VAL A 134 1.20 9.79 10.75
C VAL A 134 2.31 9.92 9.72
N THR A 135 2.33 9.03 8.71
CA THR A 135 3.46 8.90 7.79
C THR A 135 3.61 10.12 6.88
N PHE A 136 2.49 10.68 6.39
CA PHE A 136 2.53 11.80 5.46
C PHE A 136 3.03 13.10 6.10
N PRO A 137 2.54 13.51 7.29
CA PRO A 137 3.10 14.67 7.98
C PRO A 137 4.57 14.49 8.33
N ASN A 138 4.95 13.30 8.79
CA ASN A 138 6.34 12.98 9.09
C ASN A 138 7.23 13.10 7.84
N GLY A 139 6.76 12.66 6.67
CA GLY A 139 7.47 12.80 5.41
C GLY A 139 7.51 14.23 4.86
N ILE A 140 6.40 14.98 4.93
CA ILE A 140 6.31 16.36 4.40
C ILE A 140 7.11 17.34 5.27
N PHE A 141 7.03 17.17 6.59
CA PHE A 141 7.68 18.06 7.54
C PHE A 141 9.01 17.51 8.07
N SER A 142 9.54 16.40 7.53
CA SER A 142 10.80 15.79 8.00
C SER A 142 11.95 16.80 8.02
N SER A 143 12.14 17.56 6.94
CA SER A 143 13.20 18.57 6.84
C SER A 143 13.01 19.71 7.84
N THR A 144 11.76 20.09 8.13
CA THR A 144 11.43 21.11 9.14
C THR A 144 11.70 20.60 10.56
N ILE A 145 11.32 19.36 10.85
CA ILE A 145 11.61 18.70 12.14
C ILE A 145 13.14 18.61 12.33
N ILE A 146 13.86 18.15 11.31
CA ILE A 146 15.33 18.02 11.34
C ILE A 146 15.99 19.39 11.52
N SER A 147 15.58 20.42 10.78
CA SER A 147 16.08 21.79 10.94
C SER A 147 15.88 22.32 12.36
N SER A 148 14.78 21.97 13.03
CA SER A 148 14.51 22.42 14.41
C SER A 148 15.43 21.80 15.48
N VAL A 149 16.13 20.71 15.14
CA VAL A 149 17.03 19.95 16.04
C VAL A 149 18.51 20.17 15.71
N ILE A 150 18.83 20.71 14.53
CA ILE A 150 20.21 21.04 14.14
C ILE A 150 20.59 22.42 14.71
N LYS A 151 21.87 22.57 15.13
CA LYS A 151 22.42 23.84 15.63
C LYS A 151 22.51 24.92 14.53
N ASP A 152 22.92 24.53 13.32
CA ASP A 152 22.98 25.39 12.13
C ASP A 152 21.67 25.29 11.31
N GLN A 153 20.64 26.02 11.73
CA GLN A 153 19.31 25.95 11.10
C GLN A 153 19.27 26.44 9.65
N ASN A 154 20.21 27.30 9.26
CA ASN A 154 20.27 27.94 7.94
C ASN A 154 21.07 27.14 6.90
N ASP A 155 21.71 26.05 7.29
CA ASP A 155 22.49 25.21 6.37
C ASP A 155 21.58 24.19 5.68
N LEU A 156 21.07 24.57 4.50
CA LEU A 156 20.21 23.74 3.67
C LEU A 156 20.87 22.43 3.24
N VAL A 157 22.21 22.41 3.12
CA VAL A 157 22.95 21.20 2.72
C VAL A 157 22.93 20.22 3.87
N LYS A 158 23.30 20.65 5.08
CA LYS A 158 23.27 19.79 6.27
C LYS A 158 21.87 19.23 6.54
N VAL A 159 20.82 20.05 6.43
CA VAL A 159 19.44 19.57 6.61
C VAL A 159 19.09 18.50 5.56
N ALA A 160 19.48 18.70 4.31
CA ALA A 160 19.25 17.73 3.24
C ALA A 160 20.07 16.45 3.41
N GLU A 161 21.33 16.52 3.88
CA GLU A 161 22.16 15.35 4.20
C GLU A 161 21.56 14.51 5.32
N TRP A 162 21.09 15.14 6.39
CA TRP A 162 20.40 14.47 7.48
C TRP A 162 19.06 13.86 7.04
N ASN A 163 18.31 14.55 6.19
CA ASN A 163 17.08 14.02 5.59
C ASN A 163 17.37 12.84 4.65
N LEU A 164 18.48 12.88 3.92
CA LEU A 164 18.94 11.77 3.08
C LEU A 164 19.28 10.54 3.94
N LEU A 165 20.02 10.72 5.04
CA LEU A 165 20.32 9.63 5.97
C LEU A 165 19.05 8.98 6.51
N LEU A 166 18.08 9.80 6.93
CA LEU A 166 16.78 9.31 7.38
C LEU A 166 16.08 8.50 6.29
N GLY A 167 16.02 9.03 5.07
CA GLY A 167 15.38 8.37 3.95
C GLY A 167 16.03 7.03 3.62
N VAL A 168 17.35 6.98 3.51
CA VAL A 168 18.09 5.75 3.18
C VAL A 168 17.84 4.66 4.21
N LEU A 169 17.90 5.01 5.50
CA LEU A 169 17.59 4.07 6.58
C LEU A 169 16.12 3.63 6.56
N ALA A 170 15.19 4.53 6.25
CA ALA A 170 13.77 4.19 6.13
C ALA A 170 13.49 3.22 4.96
N VAL A 171 14.24 3.30 3.86
CA VAL A 171 14.08 2.39 2.71
C VAL A 171 14.48 0.96 3.05
N LEU A 172 15.46 0.76 3.93
CA LEU A 172 15.86 -0.58 4.39
C LEU A 172 14.72 -1.34 5.08
N GLY A 173 13.68 -0.62 5.53
CA GLY A 173 12.47 -1.24 6.07
C GLY A 173 11.73 -2.10 5.05
N VAL A 174 11.69 -1.69 3.77
CA VAL A 174 10.92 -2.38 2.73
C VAL A 174 11.40 -3.82 2.47
N PRO A 175 12.70 -4.09 2.23
CA PRO A 175 13.16 -5.46 2.04
C PRO A 175 12.99 -6.32 3.30
N ILE A 176 13.10 -5.72 4.49
CA ILE A 176 12.85 -6.41 5.76
C ILE A 176 11.36 -6.78 5.88
N GLY A 177 10.46 -5.87 5.54
CA GLY A 177 9.02 -6.07 5.55
C GLY A 177 8.56 -7.13 4.56
N ALA A 178 9.08 -7.08 3.33
CA ALA A 178 8.86 -8.10 2.31
C ALA A 178 9.29 -9.50 2.80
N TYR A 179 10.49 -9.62 3.36
CA TYR A 179 10.97 -10.89 3.91
C TYR A 179 10.14 -11.38 5.10
N LEU A 180 9.76 -10.46 5.99
CA LEU A 180 9.00 -10.78 7.20
C LEU A 180 7.56 -11.21 6.86
N SER A 181 6.91 -10.53 5.91
CA SER A 181 5.58 -10.86 5.38
C SER A 181 5.43 -12.32 4.99
N ASP A 182 6.39 -12.84 4.25
CA ASP A 182 6.34 -14.21 3.75
C ASP A 182 6.62 -15.24 4.86
N ARG A 183 7.34 -14.86 5.93
CA ARG A 183 7.74 -15.78 7.01
C ARG A 183 6.78 -15.82 8.19
N ILE A 184 6.33 -14.67 8.69
CA ILE A 184 5.43 -14.60 9.85
C ILE A 184 3.98 -14.33 9.44
N GLY A 185 3.72 -13.98 8.19
CA GLY A 185 2.39 -13.65 7.69
C GLY A 185 2.04 -12.16 7.82
N ARG A 186 1.14 -11.71 6.96
CA ARG A 186 0.87 -10.29 6.67
C ARG A 186 0.36 -9.53 7.89
N LYS A 187 -0.54 -10.15 8.67
CA LYS A 187 -1.13 -9.56 9.88
C LYS A 187 -0.07 -9.26 10.95
N TYR A 188 0.85 -10.19 11.20
CA TYR A 188 1.86 -10.00 12.25
C TYR A 188 2.94 -9.02 11.81
N THR A 189 3.32 -9.01 10.52
CA THR A 189 4.22 -7.99 9.95
C THR A 189 3.63 -6.58 10.08
N LEU A 190 2.33 -6.43 9.83
CA LEU A 190 1.60 -5.17 10.02
C LEU A 190 1.65 -4.70 11.48
N MET A 191 1.37 -5.59 12.45
CA MET A 191 1.44 -5.27 13.88
C MET A 191 2.87 -4.95 14.33
N PHE A 192 3.87 -5.66 13.80
CA PHE A 192 5.28 -5.40 14.07
C PHE A 192 5.69 -3.99 13.66
N GLY A 193 5.30 -3.51 12.47
CA GLY A 193 5.63 -2.15 12.07
C GLY A 193 4.94 -1.08 12.91
N PHE A 194 3.67 -1.26 13.28
CA PHE A 194 3.01 -0.34 14.21
C PHE A 194 3.64 -0.33 15.61
N SER A 195 4.17 -1.45 16.07
CA SER A 195 4.91 -1.49 17.34
C SER A 195 6.14 -0.59 17.32
N GLY A 196 6.77 -0.42 16.14
CA GLY A 196 7.85 0.52 15.92
C GLY A 196 7.45 1.97 16.15
N TYR A 197 6.27 2.38 15.66
CA TYR A 197 5.73 3.72 15.93
C TYR A 197 5.46 3.95 17.42
N ILE A 198 5.01 2.92 18.15
CA ILE A 198 4.78 3.02 19.59
C ILE A 198 6.10 3.18 20.32
N ILE A 199 7.05 2.26 20.10
CA ILE A 199 8.31 2.23 20.84
C ILE A 199 9.14 3.48 20.54
N PHE A 200 9.46 3.72 19.27
CA PHE A 200 10.31 4.86 18.90
C PHE A 200 9.56 6.20 19.01
N GLY A 201 8.26 6.24 18.74
CA GLY A 201 7.46 7.46 18.92
C GLY A 201 7.39 7.89 20.39
N LEU A 202 7.20 6.95 21.33
CA LEU A 202 7.23 7.27 22.77
C LEU A 202 8.63 7.63 23.26
N ILE A 203 9.68 6.91 22.81
CA ILE A 203 11.06 7.25 23.15
C ILE A 203 11.39 8.68 22.70
N ILE A 204 11.10 9.03 21.44
CA ILE A 204 11.36 10.37 20.92
C ILE A 204 10.50 11.42 21.60
N GLY A 205 9.21 11.14 21.82
CA GLY A 205 8.26 12.05 22.45
C GLY A 205 8.61 12.37 23.91
N CYS A 206 8.92 11.35 24.72
CA CYS A 206 9.23 11.49 26.13
C CYS A 206 10.65 12.03 26.37
N ALA A 207 11.63 11.61 25.56
CA ALA A 207 13.04 12.04 25.70
C ALA A 207 13.41 13.20 24.77
N TYR A 208 12.43 13.93 24.22
CA TYR A 208 12.66 14.94 23.18
C TYR A 208 13.70 16.00 23.58
N ASP A 209 13.62 16.54 24.80
CA ASP A 209 14.52 17.59 25.29
C ASP A 209 15.96 17.11 25.48
N GLN A 210 16.15 15.80 25.73
CA GLN A 210 17.46 15.17 25.85
C GLN A 210 18.03 14.84 24.46
N LEU A 211 17.18 14.30 23.58
CA LEU A 211 17.55 13.92 22.21
C LEU A 211 17.87 15.14 21.34
N LYS A 212 17.19 16.27 21.55
CA LYS A 212 17.48 17.51 20.82
C LYS A 212 18.93 17.99 20.99
N LYS A 213 19.57 17.66 22.12
CA LYS A 213 20.99 17.98 22.37
C LYS A 213 21.94 17.10 21.55
N ILE A 214 21.50 15.92 21.14
CA ILE A 214 22.28 14.91 20.41
C ILE A 214 21.59 14.64 19.06
N THR A 215 21.78 15.57 18.12
CA THR A 215 21.14 15.53 16.79
C THR A 215 21.28 14.19 16.05
N PRO A 216 22.45 13.52 16.01
CA PRO A 216 22.59 12.24 15.33
C PRO A 216 21.70 11.14 15.92
N LEU A 217 21.58 11.10 17.26
CA LEU A 217 20.79 10.08 17.96
C LEU A 217 19.29 10.27 17.70
N PHE A 218 18.81 11.53 17.69
CA PHE A 218 17.44 11.85 17.31
C PHE A 218 17.11 11.34 15.91
N ILE A 219 18.01 11.58 14.94
CA ILE A 219 17.79 11.20 13.54
C ILE A 219 17.81 9.69 13.38
N ILE A 220 18.68 8.96 14.09
CA ILE A 220 18.71 7.50 14.07
C ILE A 220 17.39 6.92 14.60
N PHE A 221 16.88 7.39 15.74
CA PHE A 221 15.59 6.91 16.24
C PHE A 221 14.43 7.28 15.34
N TYR A 222 14.44 8.49 14.78
CA TYR A 222 13.41 8.91 13.84
C TYR A 222 13.45 8.09 12.54
N ALA A 223 14.65 7.73 12.07
CA ALA A 223 14.84 6.83 10.95
C ALA A 223 14.35 5.41 11.26
N PHE A 224 14.66 4.85 12.43
CA PHE A 224 14.16 3.54 12.86
C PHE A 224 12.63 3.51 12.95
N MET A 225 12.01 4.59 13.45
CA MET A 225 10.55 4.72 13.46
C MET A 225 9.96 4.63 12.04
N ASN A 226 10.53 5.37 11.07
CA ASN A 226 10.09 5.31 9.68
C ASN A 226 10.44 3.99 9.00
N MET A 227 11.57 3.38 9.34
CA MET A 227 11.99 2.07 8.83
C MET A 227 11.01 0.98 9.22
N LEU A 228 10.62 0.90 10.50
CA LEU A 228 9.61 -0.06 10.96
C LEU A 228 8.22 0.29 10.40
N GLY A 229 7.91 1.58 10.25
CA GLY A 229 6.70 2.03 9.59
C GLY A 229 6.59 1.56 8.13
N ASN A 230 7.68 1.60 7.38
CA ASN A 230 7.73 1.05 6.03
C ASN A 230 7.65 -0.48 6.04
N ALA A 231 8.45 -1.14 6.90
CA ALA A 231 8.52 -2.61 6.99
C ALA A 231 7.20 -3.29 7.39
N GLY A 232 6.30 -2.60 8.08
CA GLY A 232 4.98 -3.13 8.43
C GLY A 232 3.88 -2.47 7.62
N PRO A 233 3.25 -1.40 8.13
CA PRO A 233 2.08 -0.82 7.48
C PRO A 233 2.35 -0.27 6.09
N GLY A 234 3.51 0.34 5.82
CA GLY A 234 3.86 0.83 4.49
C GLY A 234 3.78 -0.27 3.43
N ASP A 235 4.34 -1.43 3.73
CA ASP A 235 4.36 -2.56 2.81
C ASP A 235 3.05 -3.34 2.79
N MET A 236 2.50 -3.64 3.97
CA MET A 236 1.42 -4.62 4.12
C MET A 236 0.04 -4.06 3.82
N LEU A 237 -0.20 -2.75 3.93
CA LEU A 237 -1.53 -2.18 3.71
C LEU A 237 -2.04 -2.40 2.29
N GLY A 238 -1.19 -2.18 1.29
CA GLY A 238 -1.54 -2.42 -0.12
C GLY A 238 -1.75 -3.91 -0.40
N VAL A 239 -0.91 -4.77 0.17
CA VAL A 239 -1.00 -6.23 0.02
C VAL A 239 -2.29 -6.76 0.65
N ILE A 240 -2.53 -6.45 1.93
CA ILE A 240 -3.72 -6.91 2.65
C ILE A 240 -5.00 -6.38 1.99
N SER A 241 -5.02 -5.12 1.54
CA SER A 241 -6.20 -4.54 0.89
C SER A 241 -6.53 -5.22 -0.44
N SER A 242 -5.51 -5.63 -1.20
CA SER A 242 -5.71 -6.37 -2.44
C SER A 242 -6.04 -7.85 -2.19
N GLU A 243 -5.54 -8.45 -1.11
CA GLU A 243 -5.80 -9.85 -0.76
C GLU A 243 -7.08 -10.07 0.08
N ALA A 244 -7.68 -9.02 0.64
CA ALA A 244 -8.84 -9.12 1.54
C ALA A 244 -10.17 -9.41 0.82
N SER A 245 -10.20 -9.28 -0.51
CA SER A 245 -11.42 -9.29 -1.31
C SER A 245 -11.29 -10.07 -2.61
N ALA A 246 -12.44 -10.61 -3.04
CA ALA A 246 -12.58 -11.39 -4.26
C ALA A 246 -12.24 -10.55 -5.51
N THR A 247 -11.71 -11.20 -6.54
CA THR A 247 -11.16 -10.57 -7.76
C THR A 247 -12.16 -9.59 -8.40
N ALA A 248 -13.44 -9.94 -8.42
CA ALA A 248 -14.49 -9.12 -9.00
C ALA A 248 -14.77 -7.79 -8.28
N VAL A 249 -14.56 -7.71 -6.96
CA VAL A 249 -14.82 -6.50 -6.14
C VAL A 249 -13.54 -5.86 -5.60
N ARG A 250 -12.38 -6.51 -5.82
CA ARG A 250 -11.07 -6.12 -5.32
C ARG A 250 -10.70 -4.69 -5.68
N GLY A 251 -10.91 -4.29 -6.93
CA GLY A 251 -10.61 -2.93 -7.38
C GLY A 251 -11.38 -1.85 -6.60
N VAL A 252 -12.67 -2.09 -6.32
CA VAL A 252 -13.53 -1.13 -5.60
C VAL A 252 -13.13 -1.04 -4.11
N PHE A 253 -12.90 -2.17 -3.45
CA PHE A 253 -12.54 -2.17 -2.03
C PHE A 253 -11.11 -1.71 -1.76
N TYR A 254 -10.18 -2.05 -2.65
CA TYR A 254 -8.85 -1.47 -2.64
C TYR A 254 -8.93 0.06 -2.80
N GLY A 255 -9.69 0.53 -3.80
CA GLY A 255 -9.91 1.96 -4.05
C GLY A 255 -10.48 2.69 -2.83
N LEU A 256 -11.51 2.13 -2.19
CA LEU A 256 -12.12 2.71 -0.99
C LEU A 256 -11.14 2.77 0.18
N SER A 257 -10.32 1.73 0.37
CA SER A 257 -9.28 1.70 1.40
C SER A 257 -8.20 2.75 1.12
N ALA A 258 -7.77 2.88 -0.14
CA ALA A 258 -6.77 3.86 -0.57
C ALA A 258 -7.26 5.31 -0.41
N VAL A 259 -8.53 5.59 -0.76
CA VAL A 259 -9.14 6.92 -0.55
C VAL A 259 -9.20 7.24 0.94
N THR A 260 -9.59 6.28 1.78
CA THR A 260 -9.65 6.48 3.24
C THR A 260 -8.26 6.76 3.82
N GLY A 261 -7.23 6.06 3.37
CA GLY A 261 -5.83 6.38 3.70
C GLY A 261 -5.48 7.82 3.31
N LYS A 262 -5.84 8.26 2.10
CA LYS A 262 -5.53 9.63 1.64
C LYS A 262 -6.29 10.70 2.40
N ILE A 263 -7.52 10.43 2.85
CA ILE A 263 -8.23 11.30 3.79
C ILE A 263 -7.42 11.39 5.10
N GLY A 264 -6.91 10.28 5.62
CA GLY A 264 -6.03 10.26 6.78
C GLY A 264 -4.78 11.14 6.61
N SER A 265 -4.12 11.04 5.45
CA SER A 265 -2.99 11.89 5.07
C SER A 265 -3.33 13.38 5.13
N VAL A 266 -4.44 13.80 4.50
CA VAL A 266 -4.86 15.21 4.49
C VAL A 266 -5.13 15.71 5.91
N VAL A 267 -5.92 14.95 6.70
CA VAL A 267 -6.22 15.32 8.09
C VAL A 267 -4.95 15.39 8.93
N GLY A 268 -4.04 14.43 8.79
CA GLY A 268 -2.76 14.42 9.49
C GLY A 268 -1.92 15.66 9.19
N VAL A 269 -1.82 16.04 7.92
CA VAL A 269 -0.99 17.19 7.48
C VAL A 269 -1.55 18.51 8.01
N GLU A 270 -2.87 18.66 7.95
CA GLU A 270 -3.56 19.85 8.47
C GLU A 270 -3.47 19.93 10.00
N CYS A 271 -3.60 18.82 10.72
CA CYS A 271 -3.49 18.79 12.17
C CYS A 271 -2.05 18.97 12.68
N PHE A 272 -1.04 18.64 11.87
CA PHE A 272 0.36 18.63 12.31
C PHE A 272 0.88 20.01 12.75
N GLN A 273 0.62 21.06 11.97
CA GLN A 273 1.10 22.42 12.30
C GLN A 273 0.48 22.94 13.61
N PRO A 274 -0.86 22.90 13.81
CA PRO A 274 -1.47 23.29 15.09
C PRO A 274 -0.95 22.51 16.29
N ILE A 275 -0.76 21.20 16.17
CA ILE A 275 -0.21 20.36 17.24
C ILE A 275 1.20 20.83 17.60
N ARG A 276 2.05 21.00 16.59
CA ARG A 276 3.45 21.41 16.80
C ARG A 276 3.54 22.79 17.44
N ASP A 277 2.73 23.73 16.99
CA ASP A 277 2.84 25.13 17.40
C ASP A 277 2.21 25.39 18.79
N ASN A 278 1.15 24.67 19.17
CA ASN A 278 0.47 24.85 20.46
C ASN A 278 0.97 23.89 21.56
N LEU A 279 1.20 22.61 21.22
CA LEU A 279 1.56 21.57 22.19
C LEU A 279 3.08 21.32 22.22
N GLY A 280 3.76 21.58 21.10
CA GLY A 280 5.19 21.38 20.90
C GLY A 280 5.51 20.14 20.07
N ALA A 281 6.71 20.13 19.47
CA ALA A 281 7.18 19.04 18.59
C ALA A 281 7.22 17.65 19.27
N ARG A 282 7.32 17.58 20.60
CA ARG A 282 7.25 16.31 21.34
C ARG A 282 5.91 15.58 21.14
N TRP A 283 4.80 16.32 21.03
CA TRP A 283 3.46 15.75 20.96
C TRP A 283 3.15 15.15 19.59
N THR A 284 3.82 15.58 18.53
CA THR A 284 3.64 14.96 17.21
C THR A 284 4.09 13.50 17.22
N PHE A 285 5.15 13.17 17.97
CA PHE A 285 5.64 11.80 18.14
C PHE A 285 4.78 10.98 19.11
N ILE A 286 4.24 11.59 20.17
CA ILE A 286 3.32 10.92 21.10
C ILE A 286 2.01 10.56 20.38
N ILE A 287 1.47 11.48 19.58
CA ILE A 287 0.27 11.23 18.77
C ILE A 287 0.54 10.13 17.74
N ALA A 288 1.72 10.13 17.11
CA ALA A 288 2.14 9.03 16.24
C ALA A 288 2.11 7.67 16.96
N ALA A 289 2.57 7.60 18.21
CA ALA A 289 2.50 6.39 19.02
C ALA A 289 1.05 5.98 19.36
N ILE A 290 0.18 6.94 19.68
CA ILE A 290 -1.25 6.68 19.94
C ILE A 290 -1.94 6.13 18.68
N CYS A 291 -1.72 6.74 17.52
CA CYS A 291 -2.19 6.24 16.23
C CYS A 291 -1.64 4.84 15.94
N GLY A 292 -0.38 4.57 16.29
CA GLY A 292 0.23 3.24 16.19
C GLY A 292 -0.50 2.21 17.06
N LEU A 293 -0.80 2.54 18.31
CA LEU A 293 -1.55 1.67 19.22
C LEU A 293 -2.96 1.37 18.70
N ILE A 294 -3.68 2.39 18.22
CA ILE A 294 -5.00 2.22 17.60
C ILE A 294 -4.89 1.34 16.35
N GLY A 295 -3.84 1.54 15.53
CA GLY A 295 -3.54 0.71 14.37
C GLY A 295 -3.35 -0.77 14.72
N ILE A 296 -2.63 -1.07 15.81
CA ILE A 296 -2.50 -2.45 16.32
C ILE A 296 -3.85 -3.03 16.75
N ILE A 297 -4.65 -2.26 17.49
CA ILE A 297 -5.97 -2.71 17.97
C ILE A 297 -6.89 -3.03 16.78
N ILE A 298 -6.98 -2.13 15.80
CA ILE A 298 -7.78 -2.35 14.59
C ILE A 298 -7.28 -3.58 13.83
N THR A 299 -5.96 -3.69 13.66
CA THR A 299 -5.34 -4.83 12.96
C THR A 299 -5.63 -6.15 13.68
N TYR A 300 -5.59 -6.18 15.00
CA TYR A 300 -5.85 -7.38 15.78
C TYR A 300 -7.28 -7.89 15.60
N PHE A 301 -8.28 -7.00 15.69
CA PHE A 301 -9.69 -7.37 15.66
C PHE A 301 -10.25 -7.57 14.24
N PHE A 302 -9.86 -6.74 13.28
CA PHE A 302 -10.54 -6.65 11.99
C PHE A 302 -9.77 -7.24 10.81
N VAL A 303 -8.43 -7.36 10.91
CA VAL A 303 -7.61 -7.89 9.82
C VAL A 303 -7.50 -9.41 9.95
N PRO A 304 -7.89 -10.17 8.90
CA PRO A 304 -7.74 -11.62 8.90
C PRO A 304 -6.27 -12.02 8.82
N HIS A 305 -5.93 -13.16 9.42
CA HIS A 305 -4.60 -13.74 9.26
C HIS A 305 -4.53 -14.43 7.89
N SER A 306 -4.08 -13.72 6.87
CA SER A 306 -3.88 -14.28 5.54
C SER A 306 -2.58 -15.09 5.51
N LEU A 307 -2.70 -16.41 5.68
CA LEU A 307 -1.63 -17.35 5.37
C LEU A 307 -1.94 -17.94 3.99
N GLU A 308 -1.32 -17.35 2.97
CA GLU A 308 -1.13 -17.84 1.59
C GLU A 308 -1.86 -19.16 1.22
N SER A 309 -3.18 -19.05 1.03
CA SER A 309 -4.09 -20.01 0.36
C SER A 309 -5.49 -19.40 0.53
N ASP A 310 -6.21 -18.95 -0.47
CA ASP A 310 -6.22 -19.26 -1.89
C ASP A 310 -7.19 -18.20 -2.46
N LEU A 311 -6.72 -17.32 -3.36
CA LEU A 311 -7.62 -16.28 -3.93
C LEU A 311 -8.83 -16.93 -4.59
N MET A 312 -8.65 -18.13 -5.17
CA MET A 312 -9.75 -18.92 -5.70
C MET A 312 -10.71 -19.36 -4.60
N LYS A 313 -10.24 -19.78 -3.43
CA LYS A 313 -11.12 -20.09 -2.29
C LYS A 313 -11.94 -18.88 -1.85
N GLN A 314 -11.35 -17.68 -1.81
CA GLN A 314 -12.13 -16.47 -1.51
C GLN A 314 -13.15 -16.14 -2.61
N ASP A 315 -12.78 -16.33 -3.87
CA ASP A 315 -13.67 -16.12 -5.01
C ASP A 315 -14.85 -17.13 -4.97
N VAL A 316 -14.59 -18.39 -4.60
CA VAL A 316 -15.61 -19.44 -4.43
C VAL A 316 -16.50 -19.19 -3.20
N GLU A 317 -15.95 -18.82 -2.05
CA GLU A 317 -16.73 -18.45 -0.86
C GLU A 317 -17.66 -17.28 -1.15
N PHE A 318 -17.17 -16.28 -1.89
CA PHE A 318 -17.95 -15.14 -2.30
C PHE A 318 -19.03 -15.53 -3.31
N HIS A 319 -18.70 -16.34 -4.33
CA HIS A 319 -19.66 -16.85 -5.29
C HIS A 319 -20.80 -17.63 -4.61
N ASN A 320 -20.47 -18.55 -3.70
CA ASN A 320 -21.46 -19.32 -2.93
C ASN A 320 -22.36 -18.41 -2.06
N TYR A 321 -21.79 -17.34 -1.50
CA TYR A 321 -22.58 -16.33 -0.77
C TYR A 321 -23.51 -15.55 -1.69
N LEU A 322 -23.10 -15.23 -2.92
CA LEU A 322 -23.95 -14.56 -3.90
C LEU A 322 -25.11 -15.46 -4.36
N VAL A 323 -24.82 -16.72 -4.70
CA VAL A 323 -25.82 -17.71 -5.13
C VAL A 323 -26.85 -17.97 -4.02
N SER A 324 -26.40 -18.12 -2.76
CA SER A 324 -27.31 -18.35 -1.62
C SER A 324 -28.26 -17.17 -1.34
N ASN A 325 -27.92 -15.96 -1.78
CA ASN A 325 -28.79 -14.79 -1.69
C ASN A 325 -29.58 -14.52 -2.99
N GLY A 326 -29.65 -15.49 -3.90
CA GLY A 326 -30.47 -15.42 -5.11
C GLY A 326 -29.83 -14.65 -6.27
N TRP A 327 -28.51 -14.46 -6.28
CA TRP A 327 -27.82 -13.85 -7.42
C TRP A 327 -27.68 -14.86 -8.58
N THR A 328 -28.18 -14.49 -9.75
CA THR A 328 -28.19 -15.32 -10.97
C THR A 328 -27.20 -14.79 -12.04
N GLY A 329 -26.19 -14.03 -11.64
CA GLY A 329 -25.19 -13.51 -12.57
C GLY A 329 -24.13 -14.56 -12.91
N LYS A 330 -23.56 -14.48 -14.12
CA LYS A 330 -22.41 -15.30 -14.53
C LYS A 330 -21.11 -14.66 -14.06
N MET A 331 -20.20 -15.46 -13.48
CA MET A 331 -18.81 -15.10 -13.19
C MET A 331 -17.91 -15.67 -14.30
N GLY A 332 -16.70 -15.13 -14.51
CA GLY A 332 -15.86 -15.57 -15.64
C GLY A 332 -15.40 -17.04 -15.59
N PHE A 333 -15.51 -17.72 -14.45
CA PHE A 333 -15.30 -19.18 -14.34
C PHE A 333 -16.38 -20.00 -15.09
N ASP A 334 -17.59 -19.45 -15.26
CA ASP A 334 -18.71 -20.12 -15.92
C ASP A 334 -18.50 -20.28 -17.46
N GLU A 335 -17.55 -19.56 -18.06
CA GLU A 335 -17.23 -19.66 -19.50
C GLU A 335 -16.22 -20.81 -19.79
N THR A 336 -15.31 -21.12 -18.85
CA THR A 336 -14.27 -22.16 -19.04
C THR A 336 -14.81 -23.58 -19.07
N ASP A 337 -15.92 -23.83 -18.35
CA ASP A 337 -16.60 -25.13 -18.38
C ASP A 337 -17.53 -25.26 -19.60
N GLU A 338 -18.02 -24.15 -20.17
CA GLU A 338 -18.76 -24.15 -21.44
C GLU A 338 -17.82 -24.38 -22.64
N GLU A 339 -16.61 -23.80 -22.71
CA GLU A 339 -15.70 -24.07 -23.85
C GLU A 339 -15.08 -25.47 -23.84
N SER A 340 -14.86 -26.06 -22.67
CA SER A 340 -14.44 -27.46 -22.55
C SER A 340 -15.59 -28.42 -22.84
N MET A 341 -16.82 -28.13 -22.39
CA MET A 341 -18.01 -28.91 -22.77
C MET A 341 -18.39 -28.73 -24.25
N VAL A 342 -18.27 -27.55 -24.85
CA VAL A 342 -18.61 -27.32 -26.28
C VAL A 342 -17.63 -28.04 -27.20
N ARG A 343 -16.34 -28.13 -26.85
CA ARG A 343 -15.39 -29.00 -27.58
C ARG A 343 -15.67 -30.50 -27.40
N THR A 344 -16.31 -30.90 -26.31
CA THR A 344 -16.75 -32.29 -26.12
C THR A 344 -18.07 -32.57 -26.84
N ILE A 345 -18.99 -31.60 -26.88
CA ILE A 345 -20.30 -31.71 -27.54
C ILE A 345 -20.16 -31.72 -29.07
N GLU A 346 -19.21 -30.99 -29.65
CA GLU A 346 -18.90 -31.09 -31.10
C GLU A 346 -18.31 -32.46 -31.49
N VAL A 347 -17.88 -33.28 -30.52
CA VAL A 347 -17.36 -34.64 -30.74
C VAL A 347 -18.41 -35.73 -30.41
N GLU A 348 -19.49 -35.42 -29.69
CA GLU A 348 -20.45 -36.42 -29.19
C GLU A 348 -21.94 -36.21 -29.54
N GLU A 349 -22.32 -35.26 -30.40
CA GLU A 349 -23.71 -35.24 -30.92
C GLU A 349 -23.97 -36.33 -31.97
N ASN A 350 -24.22 -37.54 -31.46
CA ASN A 350 -25.09 -38.53 -32.09
C ASN A 350 -25.99 -39.17 -31.01
N GLY A 351 -27.05 -38.46 -30.59
CA GLY A 351 -28.21 -39.08 -29.96
C GLY A 351 -28.74 -38.48 -28.64
N THR A 352 -29.89 -37.81 -28.76
CA THR A 352 -31.06 -37.84 -27.84
C THR A 352 -31.04 -37.06 -26.50
N ASN A 353 -31.87 -36.00 -26.47
CA ASN A 353 -32.61 -35.35 -25.36
C ASN A 353 -32.44 -35.87 -23.90
N CYS A 354 -32.13 -34.97 -22.94
CA CYS A 354 -32.98 -34.71 -21.74
C CYS A 354 -32.55 -33.45 -20.94
N SER A 355 -33.54 -32.83 -20.29
CA SER A 355 -33.54 -31.59 -19.51
C SER A 355 -33.05 -31.76 -18.05
N LYS A 356 -32.35 -30.75 -17.49
CA LYS A 356 -32.74 -29.98 -16.27
C LYS A 356 -31.67 -29.00 -15.77
N LYS A 357 -32.12 -27.77 -15.51
CA LYS A 357 -31.45 -26.72 -14.69
C LYS A 357 -31.20 -27.22 -13.27
N ASN A 358 -29.97 -27.05 -12.77
CA ASN A 358 -29.67 -26.76 -11.36
C ASN A 358 -28.33 -26.03 -11.30
N ALA A 359 -28.30 -24.88 -10.63
CA ALA A 359 -27.07 -24.14 -10.34
C ALA A 359 -26.24 -24.95 -9.33
N GLU A 360 -25.05 -25.37 -9.73
CA GLU A 360 -24.21 -26.28 -8.96
C GLU A 360 -23.37 -25.48 -7.95
N ILE A 361 -23.42 -25.86 -6.67
CA ILE A 361 -22.54 -25.33 -5.63
C ILE A 361 -21.17 -25.94 -5.85
N ILE A 362 -20.20 -25.13 -6.25
CA ILE A 362 -18.83 -25.60 -6.50
C ILE A 362 -18.14 -25.83 -5.15
N SER A 363 -17.89 -27.09 -4.80
CA SER A 363 -17.07 -27.48 -3.66
C SER A 363 -15.65 -27.83 -4.12
N VAL A 364 -14.65 -27.10 -3.64
CA VAL A 364 -13.24 -27.42 -3.90
C VAL A 364 -12.87 -28.69 -3.13
N ARG A 365 -12.57 -29.77 -3.86
CA ARG A 365 -12.00 -31.00 -3.29
C ARG A 365 -10.55 -30.71 -2.93
N GLN A 366 -10.20 -30.87 -1.65
CA GLN A 366 -8.80 -30.80 -1.22
C GLN A 366 -8.00 -31.87 -1.97
N VAL A 367 -6.97 -31.47 -2.70
CA VAL A 367 -5.90 -32.38 -3.10
C VAL A 367 -4.93 -32.39 -1.92
N ASP A 368 -5.03 -33.44 -1.10
CA ASP A 368 -4.03 -33.73 -0.08
C ASP A 368 -2.66 -33.84 -0.76
N GLN A 369 -1.74 -32.95 -0.41
CA GLN A 369 -0.33 -33.09 -0.78
C GLN A 369 0.34 -33.96 0.29
N SER A 370 0.58 -35.23 -0.06
CA SER A 370 1.48 -36.16 0.63
C SER A 370 2.94 -35.83 0.38
#